data_AF-A0A2W4IW32-F1
#
_entry.id   AF-A0A2W4IW32-F1
#
_cell.length_a   1.000
_cell.length_b   1.000
_cell.length_c   1.000
_cell.angle_alpha   90.00
_cell.angle_beta   90.00
_cell.angle_gamma   90.00
#
_symmetry.space_group_name_H-M   'P 1'
#
loop_
_entity.id
_entity.type
_entity.pdbx_description
1 polymer ?
#
loop_
_entity_poly.entity_id
_entity_poly.type
_entity_poly.pdbx_seq_one_letter_code
_entity_poly.pdbx_strand_id
1 'polypeptide(L)' 'IPSARMYLDPARPGVEDLIDMIVAGVRSACTYTGAANLREFHERAVVGVQSPAGYAEGKPLPTSW' A
#
# COMPACT_ATOMS: atom_id res chain seq x y z
N ILE A 1 6.97 5.78 21.63
CA ILE A 1 6.57 5.96 20.21
C ILE A 1 6.87 4.64 19.51
N PRO A 2 5.89 3.93 18.94
CA PRO A 2 6.19 2.74 18.15
C PRO A 2 6.97 3.17 16.89
N SER A 3 8.17 2.64 16.70
CA SER A 3 8.95 2.83 15.47
C SER A 3 8.82 1.59 14.60
N ALA A 4 8.06 1.67 13.52
CA ALA A 4 8.13 0.67 12.47
C ALA A 4 9.45 0.84 11.70
N ARG A 5 10.09 -0.26 11.30
CA ARG A 5 11.29 -0.26 10.45
C ARG A 5 10.98 -0.98 9.14
N MET A 6 11.43 -0.42 8.03
CA MET A 6 11.49 -1.10 6.73
C MET A 6 12.96 -1.26 6.36
N TYR A 7 13.33 -2.46 5.94
CA TYR A 7 14.68 -2.74 5.48
C TYR A 7 14.79 -2.41 3.99
N LEU A 8 15.96 -1.90 3.59
CA LEU A 8 16.27 -1.61 2.20
C LEU A 8 16.57 -2.92 1.47
N ASP A 9 16.13 -3.00 0.22
CA ASP A 9 16.53 -4.08 -0.67
C ASP A 9 18.03 -3.93 -0.97
N PRO A 10 18.87 -4.96 -0.74
CA PRO A 10 20.29 -4.90 -1.11
C PRO A 10 20.53 -4.60 -2.59
N ALA A 11 19.61 -4.99 -3.48
CA ALA A 11 19.69 -4.72 -4.91
C ALA A 11 19.18 -3.31 -5.29
N ARG A 12 18.41 -2.67 -4.41
CA ARG A 12 17.91 -1.29 -4.55
C ARG A 12 18.02 -0.56 -3.20
N PRO A 13 19.24 -0.17 -2.80
CA PRO A 13 19.50 0.32 -1.45
C PRO A 13 19.07 1.79 -1.25
N GLY A 14 18.45 2.43 -2.26
CA GLY A 14 17.95 3.80 -2.16
C GLY A 14 16.74 3.90 -1.23
N VAL A 15 16.76 4.85 -0.31
CA VAL A 15 15.57 5.16 0.51
C VAL A 15 14.48 5.77 -0.36
N GLU A 16 14.89 6.48 -1.40
CA GLU A 16 14.04 7.12 -2.41
C GLU A 16 13.21 6.08 -3.16
N ASP A 17 13.77 4.89 -3.45
CA ASP A 17 13.04 3.79 -4.09
C ASP A 17 11.90 3.27 -3.21
N LEU A 18 12.13 3.18 -1.88
CA LEU A 18 11.08 2.83 -0.93
C LEU A 18 10.00 3.92 -0.87
N ILE A 19 10.40 5.19 -0.83
CA ILE A 19 9.46 6.31 -0.80
C ILE A 19 8.62 6.34 -2.07
N ASP A 20 9.23 6.18 -3.25
CA ASP A 20 8.51 6.17 -4.52
C ASP A 20 7.51 5.01 -4.59
N MET A 21 7.89 3.81 -4.13
CA MET A 21 6.97 2.67 -4.04
C MET A 21 5.75 2.97 -3.15
N ILE A 22 5.99 3.56 -1.96
CA ILE A 22 4.91 3.93 -1.04
C ILE A 22 3.99 4.97 -1.71
N VAL A 23 4.56 6.01 -2.31
CA VAL A 23 3.79 7.08 -2.98
C VAL A 23 3.04 6.55 -4.20
N ALA A 24 3.63 5.62 -4.97
CA ALA A 24 2.96 4.93 -6.06
C ALA A 24 1.72 4.16 -5.56
N GLY A 25 1.85 3.40 -4.47
CA GLY A 25 0.73 2.69 -3.85
C GLY A 25 -0.40 3.64 -3.41
N VAL A 26 -0.06 4.76 -2.78
CA VAL A 26 -1.04 5.79 -2.38
C VAL A 26 -1.75 6.39 -3.61
N ARG A 27 -1.02 6.70 -4.69
CA ARG A 27 -1.62 7.20 -5.93
C ARG A 27 -2.57 6.19 -6.56
N SER A 28 -2.22 4.91 -6.59
CA SER A 28 -3.11 3.85 -7.06
C SER A 28 -4.38 3.75 -6.22
N ALA A 29 -4.27 3.86 -4.89
CA ALA A 29 -5.43 3.88 -4.00
C ALA A 29 -6.35 5.07 -4.27
N CYS A 30 -5.79 6.28 -4.48
CA CYS A 30 -6.57 7.45 -4.88
C CYS A 30 -7.36 7.17 -6.17
N THR A 31 -6.74 6.56 -7.18
CA THR A 31 -7.42 6.18 -8.43
C THR A 31 -8.61 5.25 -8.18
N TYR A 32 -8.45 4.20 -7.35
CA TYR A 32 -9.55 3.27 -7.05
C TYR A 32 -10.74 3.93 -6.35
N THR A 33 -10.49 4.97 -5.56
CA THR A 33 -11.55 5.76 -4.89
C THR A 33 -12.09 6.92 -5.74
N GLY A 34 -11.52 7.13 -6.94
CA GLY A 34 -11.83 8.28 -7.79
C GLY A 34 -11.40 9.63 -7.20
N ALA A 35 -10.37 9.68 -6.37
CA ALA A 35 -9.87 10.90 -5.73
C ALA A 35 -8.72 11.54 -6.52
N ALA A 36 -8.76 12.85 -6.71
CA ALA A 36 -7.68 13.61 -7.37
C ALA A 36 -6.60 14.12 -6.38
N ASN A 37 -6.88 14.08 -5.09
CA ASN A 37 -5.98 14.58 -4.03
C ASN A 37 -6.26 13.87 -2.70
N LEU A 38 -5.39 14.08 -1.70
CA LEU A 38 -5.47 13.40 -0.40
C LEU A 38 -6.71 13.78 0.42
N ARG A 39 -7.26 14.98 0.24
CA ARG A 39 -8.48 15.40 0.93
C ARG A 39 -9.68 14.60 0.41
N GLU A 40 -9.83 14.54 -0.91
CA GLU A 40 -10.86 13.72 -1.54
C GLU A 40 -10.69 12.24 -1.20
N PHE A 41 -9.46 11.74 -1.15
CA PHE A 41 -9.18 10.35 -0.75
C PHE A 41 -9.69 10.08 0.67
N HIS A 42 -9.39 10.96 1.61
CA HIS A 42 -9.87 10.83 2.99
C HIS A 42 -11.40 10.87 3.10
N GLU A 43 -12.06 11.69 2.27
CA GLU A 43 -13.53 11.80 2.27
C GLU A 43 -14.23 10.62 1.59
N ARG A 44 -13.62 10.05 0.54
CA ARG A 44 -14.25 9.03 -0.33
C ARG A 44 -13.84 7.60 0.01
N ALA A 45 -12.69 7.39 0.65
CA ALA A 45 -12.22 6.06 0.97
C ALA A 45 -13.16 5.36 1.97
N VAL A 46 -13.61 4.16 1.61
CA VAL A 46 -14.41 3.30 2.48
C VAL A 46 -13.54 2.13 2.91
N VAL A 47 -13.37 1.99 4.23
CA VAL A 47 -12.60 0.87 4.82
C VAL A 47 -13.57 -0.19 5.31
N GLY A 48 -13.45 -1.40 4.77
CA GLY A 48 -14.21 -2.56 5.20
C GLY A 48 -13.47 -3.40 6.25
N VAL A 49 -14.22 -4.15 7.06
CA VAL A 49 -13.65 -5.20 7.92
C VAL A 49 -13.62 -6.50 7.14
N GLN A 50 -12.47 -7.18 7.14
CA GLN A 50 -12.31 -8.48 6.50
C GLN A 50 -12.11 -9.59 7.52
N SER A 51 -12.58 -10.79 7.18
CA SER A 51 -12.22 -12.00 7.92
C SER A 51 -10.76 -12.39 7.65
N PRO A 52 -10.14 -13.23 8.50
CA PRO A 52 -8.79 -13.73 8.25
C PRO A 52 -8.63 -14.45 6.90
N ALA A 53 -9.68 -15.14 6.44
CA ALA A 53 -9.69 -15.80 5.14
C ALA A 53 -9.64 -14.78 3.99
N GLY A 54 -10.43 -13.71 4.06
CA GLY A 54 -10.39 -12.63 3.06
C GLY A 54 -9.04 -11.91 3.04
N TYR A 55 -8.42 -11.70 4.20
CA TYR A 55 -7.06 -11.16 4.26
C TYR A 55 -6.02 -12.10 3.63
N ALA A 56 -6.17 -13.41 3.81
CA ALA A 56 -5.28 -14.40 3.21
C ALA A 56 -5.40 -14.46 1.67
N GLU A 57 -6.61 -14.29 1.13
CA GLU A 57 -6.88 -14.26 -0.31
C GLU A 57 -6.17 -13.09 -1.01
N GLY A 58 -6.15 -11.91 -0.38
CA GLY A 58 -5.52 -10.72 -0.94
C GLY A 58 -3.99 -10.67 -0.84
N LYS A 59 -3.36 -11.65 -0.19
CA LYS A 59 -1.89 -11.67 -0.07
C LYS A 59 -1.25 -12.06 -1.38
N PRO A 60 -0.15 -11.41 -1.78
CA PRO A 60 0.67 -11.92 -2.88
C PRO A 60 1.11 -13.35 -2.56
N LEU A 61 0.73 -14.30 -3.40
CA LEU A 61 1.20 -15.67 -3.28
C LEU A 61 2.65 -15.73 -3.76
N PRO A 62 3.55 -16.46 -3.07
CA PRO A 62 4.97 -16.55 -3.45
C PRO A 62 5.19 -17.05 -4.88
N THR A 63 4.18 -17.67 -5.49
CA THR A 63 4.21 -18.14 -6.89
C THR A 63 2.78 -18.45 -7.31
N SER A 64 2.32 -17.94 -8.44
CA SER A 64 1.17 -18.50 -9.16
C SER A 64 1.57 -18.64 -10.62
N TRP A 65 1.57 -19.89 -11.09
CA TRP A 65 1.70 -20.43 -12.46
C TRP A 65 2.40 -19.56 -13.52
#